data_AF-A0A414X7V0-F1
#
_entry.id   AF-A0A414X7V0-F1
#
_cell.length_a   1.000
_cell.length_b   1.000
_cell.length_c   1.000
_cell.angle_alpha   90.00
_cell.angle_beta   90.00
_cell.angle_gamma   90.00
#
_symmetry.space_group_name_H-M   'P 1'
#
loop_
_entity.id
_entity.type
_entity.pdbx_description
1 polymer ?
#
loop_
_entity_poly.entity_id
_entity_poly.type
_entity_poly.pdbx_seq_one_letter_code
_entity_poly.pdbx_strand_id
1 'polypeptide(L)'
;MVTVTINIKPYLAGYMYVRYRQSLEPDPENQSHSSSPSSSKRLIPIHLSHITPVYHFLHQLSVPHPQNTSWKEIGNICFVLPKPRNGKNPEVYNYIGNDSALIIEKEIETEMKAELYSFLLDNKFNKGVMFKKSIEQFVEHYEMVGLVQEETLMRAFQRWRKLVKEEKAIKL
;
A
#
# COMPACT_ATOMS: atom_id res chain seq x y z
N MET A 1 -11.59 -2.86 17.66
CA MET A 1 -10.50 -2.73 16.67
C MET A 1 -10.51 -1.28 16.22
N VAL A 2 -9.38 -0.59 16.28
CA VAL A 2 -9.30 0.81 15.83
C VAL A 2 -8.69 0.82 14.43
N THR A 3 -9.33 1.51 13.52
CA THR A 3 -8.90 1.65 12.13
C THR A 3 -8.50 3.07 11.83
N VAL A 4 -7.71 3.25 10.78
CA VAL A 4 -7.45 4.56 10.18
C VAL A 4 -7.61 4.45 8.68
N THR A 5 -8.28 5.44 8.11
CA THR A 5 -8.48 5.57 6.66
C THR A 5 -7.71 6.79 6.18
N ILE A 6 -6.89 6.61 5.16
CA ILE A 6 -6.09 7.67 4.54
C ILE A 6 -6.29 7.67 3.03
N ASN A 7 -5.94 8.78 2.39
CA ASN A 7 -5.96 8.90 0.95
C ASN A 7 -4.54 8.81 0.40
N ILE A 8 -4.31 7.90 -0.54
CA ILE A 8 -3.05 7.71 -1.26
C ILE A 8 -3.30 7.63 -2.77
N LYS A 9 -2.24 7.55 -3.59
CA LYS A 9 -2.37 7.28 -5.03
C LYS A 9 -3.20 5.99 -5.27
N PRO A 10 -4.22 6.04 -6.14
CA PRO A 10 -5.14 4.90 -6.33
C PRO A 10 -4.48 3.57 -6.68
N TYR A 11 -3.43 3.57 -7.52
CA TYR A 11 -2.73 2.32 -7.86
C TYR A 11 -1.99 1.70 -6.66
N LEU A 12 -1.52 2.51 -5.71
CA LEU A 12 -0.89 2.00 -4.48
C LEU A 12 -1.95 1.40 -3.54
N ALA A 13 -3.15 1.97 -3.49
CA ALA A 13 -4.26 1.35 -2.77
C ALA A 13 -4.64 -0.01 -3.39
N GLY A 14 -4.77 -0.07 -4.72
CA GLY A 14 -5.01 -1.33 -5.45
C GLY A 14 -3.94 -2.40 -5.17
N TYR A 15 -2.66 -2.01 -5.26
CA TYR A 15 -1.54 -2.86 -4.89
C TYR A 15 -1.69 -3.45 -3.48
N MET A 16 -1.93 -2.60 -2.47
CA MET A 16 -2.05 -3.05 -1.08
C MET A 16 -3.21 -4.02 -0.86
N TYR A 17 -4.37 -3.77 -1.48
CA TYR A 17 -5.54 -4.64 -1.33
C TYR A 17 -5.33 -6.04 -1.89
N VAL A 18 -4.65 -6.16 -3.03
CA VAL A 18 -4.31 -7.46 -3.60
C VAL A 18 -3.17 -8.11 -2.82
N ARG A 19 -2.10 -7.35 -2.52
CA ARG A 19 -0.90 -7.85 -1.82
C ARG A 19 -1.21 -8.44 -0.45
N TYR A 20 -2.15 -7.81 0.27
CA TYR A 20 -2.58 -8.19 1.61
C TYR A 20 -3.99 -8.79 1.63
N ARG A 21 -4.47 -9.37 0.51
CA ARG A 21 -5.81 -9.96 0.40
C ARG A 21 -6.12 -10.98 1.51
N GLN A 22 -5.14 -11.76 1.94
CA GLN A 22 -5.28 -12.75 3.02
C GLN A 22 -5.32 -12.14 4.42
N SER A 23 -4.97 -10.86 4.55
CA SER A 23 -4.94 -10.10 5.80
C SER A 23 -6.04 -9.04 5.84
N LEU A 24 -7.02 -9.13 4.96
CA LEU A 24 -8.21 -8.31 5.00
C LEU A 24 -9.14 -8.83 6.10
N GLU A 25 -9.69 -7.92 6.88
CA GLU A 25 -10.72 -8.28 7.85
C GLU A 25 -11.96 -8.84 7.13
N PRO A 26 -12.59 -9.91 7.63
CA PRO A 26 -13.77 -10.49 7.02
C PRO A 26 -14.91 -9.46 7.04
N ASP A 27 -15.46 -9.17 5.87
CA ASP A 27 -16.60 -8.26 5.75
C ASP A 27 -17.84 -8.88 6.43
N PRO A 28 -18.39 -8.29 7.51
CA PRO A 28 -19.58 -8.80 8.15
C PRO A 28 -20.81 -8.76 7.23
N GLU A 29 -20.83 -7.92 6.19
CA GLU A 29 -21.98 -7.77 5.27
C GLU A 29 -22.03 -8.88 4.21
N ASN A 30 -20.91 -9.54 3.89
CA ASN A 30 -20.87 -10.69 2.98
C ASN A 30 -21.47 -11.99 3.57
N GLN A 31 -21.86 -11.99 4.85
CA GLN A 31 -22.62 -13.09 5.47
C GLN A 31 -24.14 -12.88 5.40
N SER A 32 -24.59 -11.69 5.02
CA SER A 32 -26.01 -11.35 4.92
C SER A 32 -26.33 -10.93 3.48
N HIS A 33 -26.96 -11.85 2.73
CA HIS A 33 -27.55 -11.58 1.42
C HIS A 33 -28.59 -10.44 1.52
N SER A 34 -28.15 -9.21 1.31
CA SER A 34 -29.02 -8.03 1.22
C SER A 34 -28.32 -6.96 0.38
N SER A 35 -28.39 -7.12 -0.94
CA SER A 35 -27.95 -6.15 -1.93
C SER A 35 -28.84 -4.90 -1.88
N SER A 36 -28.39 -3.85 -1.18
CA SER A 36 -28.91 -2.48 -1.33
C SER A 36 -27.91 -1.63 -2.15
N PRO A 37 -28.30 -0.96 -3.25
CA PRO A 37 -27.36 -0.42 -4.24
C PRO A 37 -26.81 0.98 -3.94
N SER A 38 -26.79 1.43 -2.68
CA SER A 38 -26.49 2.83 -2.34
C SER A 38 -25.52 3.07 -1.19
N SER A 39 -24.85 2.04 -0.65
CA SER A 39 -23.78 2.28 0.33
C SER A 39 -22.50 2.65 -0.42
N SER A 40 -21.88 3.76 0.00
CA SER A 40 -20.49 4.06 -0.39
C SER A 40 -19.66 2.82 -0.08
N LYS A 41 -19.01 2.22 -1.09
CA LYS A 41 -18.26 0.96 -0.96
C LYS A 41 -17.37 1.03 0.28
N ARG A 42 -17.76 0.34 1.35
CA ARG A 42 -17.04 0.36 2.62
C ARG A 42 -15.66 -0.23 2.39
N LEU A 43 -14.61 0.49 2.79
CA LEU A 43 -13.26 -0.01 2.70
C LEU A 43 -13.08 -1.14 3.70
N ILE A 44 -12.50 -2.25 3.24
CA ILE A 44 -12.14 -3.36 4.13
C ILE A 44 -10.80 -3.01 4.79
N PRO A 45 -10.67 -3.07 6.13
CA PRO A 45 -9.41 -2.79 6.80
C PRO A 45 -8.34 -3.85 6.49
N ILE A 46 -7.11 -3.39 6.26
CA ILE A 46 -5.93 -4.25 6.08
C ILE A 46 -5.24 -4.44 7.44
N HIS A 47 -5.11 -5.68 7.88
CA HIS A 47 -4.37 -6.03 9.10
C HIS A 47 -2.90 -6.34 8.78
N LEU A 48 -2.03 -5.35 8.98
CA LEU A 48 -0.60 -5.52 8.71
C LEU A 48 0.13 -6.31 9.81
N SER A 49 1.08 -7.15 9.41
CA SER A 49 1.97 -7.84 10.33
C SER A 49 3.03 -6.86 10.89
N HIS A 50 3.49 -7.11 12.12
CA HIS A 50 4.53 -6.33 12.78
C HIS A 50 5.90 -6.37 12.10
N ILE A 51 6.08 -7.17 11.05
CA ILE A 51 7.30 -7.23 10.25
C ILE A 51 7.28 -6.27 9.06
N THR A 52 6.12 -5.67 8.73
CA THR A 52 6.03 -4.77 7.58
C THR A 52 6.47 -3.36 7.97
N PRO A 53 7.26 -2.65 7.14
CA PRO A 53 7.62 -1.26 7.42
C PRO A 53 6.40 -0.36 7.62
N VAL A 54 5.36 -0.54 6.80
CA VAL A 54 4.11 0.24 6.87
C VAL A 54 3.43 0.11 8.25
N TYR A 55 3.46 -1.06 8.88
CA TYR A 55 2.99 -1.23 10.26
C TYR A 55 3.71 -0.29 11.23
N HIS A 56 5.05 -0.20 11.12
CA HIS A 56 5.83 0.66 12.00
C HIS A 56 5.56 2.14 11.74
N PHE A 57 5.39 2.56 10.48
CA PHE A 57 5.02 3.93 10.16
C PHE A 57 3.63 4.30 10.68
N LEU A 58 2.63 3.43 10.56
CA LEU A 58 1.30 3.65 11.13
C LEU A 58 1.38 3.89 12.65
N HIS A 59 2.18 3.08 13.36
CA HIS A 59 2.39 3.26 14.80
C HIS A 59 3.16 4.56 15.13
N GLN A 60 4.26 4.81 14.42
CA GLN A 60 5.14 5.95 14.71
C GLN A 60 4.49 7.30 14.37
N LEU A 61 3.70 7.35 13.30
CA LEU A 61 3.12 8.58 12.78
C LEU A 61 1.70 8.86 13.29
N SER A 62 1.06 7.91 13.97
CA SER A 62 -0.23 8.17 14.59
C SER A 62 -0.13 9.19 15.73
N VAL A 63 -1.07 10.12 15.77
CA VAL A 63 -1.17 11.17 16.80
C VAL A 63 -2.54 11.11 17.49
N PRO A 64 -2.70 11.73 18.66
CA PRO A 64 -4.00 11.82 19.30
C PRO A 64 -5.06 12.44 18.37
N HIS A 65 -6.29 11.92 18.39
CA HIS A 65 -7.36 12.51 17.58
C HIS A 65 -7.58 13.98 17.93
N PRO A 66 -7.45 14.92 16.97
CA PRO A 66 -7.69 16.32 17.25
C PRO A 66 -9.18 16.58 17.53
N GLN A 67 -9.50 17.43 18.51
CA GLN A 67 -10.88 17.67 18.97
C GLN A 67 -11.81 18.25 17.89
N ASN A 68 -11.26 18.96 16.90
CA ASN A 68 -12.01 19.64 15.85
C ASN A 68 -11.95 18.94 14.49
N THR A 69 -11.45 17.70 14.45
CA THR A 69 -11.37 16.91 13.21
C THR A 69 -12.54 15.94 13.13
N SER A 70 -13.08 15.82 11.92
CA SER A 70 -14.17 14.89 11.63
C SER A 70 -13.73 13.45 11.83
N TRP A 71 -14.56 12.66 12.51
CA TRP A 71 -14.43 11.20 12.61
C TRP A 71 -14.81 10.46 11.32
N LYS A 72 -15.24 11.19 10.28
CA LYS A 72 -15.52 10.58 8.97
C LYS A 72 -14.21 10.06 8.38
N GLU A 73 -14.18 8.75 8.16
CA GLU A 73 -13.13 8.07 7.42
C GLU A 73 -13.18 8.49 5.94
N ILE A 74 -12.30 9.42 5.55
CA ILE A 74 -12.16 9.87 4.15
C ILE A 74 -10.86 9.29 3.61
N GLY A 75 -10.93 8.56 2.51
CA GLY A 75 -9.76 8.00 1.85
C GLY A 75 -10.08 6.83 0.95
N ASN A 76 -9.05 6.18 0.44
CA ASN A 76 -9.14 5.03 -0.47
C ASN A 76 -8.40 3.79 0.03
N ILE A 77 -7.84 3.84 1.24
CA ILE A 77 -7.24 2.70 1.92
C ILE A 77 -7.49 2.77 3.43
N CYS A 78 -7.82 1.63 4.04
CA CYS A 78 -8.10 1.50 5.46
C CYS A 78 -7.15 0.48 6.10
N PHE A 79 -6.57 0.83 7.25
CA PHE A 79 -5.65 -0.03 7.99
C PHE A 79 -6.17 -0.26 9.41
N VAL A 80 -5.93 -1.46 9.94
CA VAL A 80 -6.01 -1.71 11.38
C VAL A 80 -4.80 -1.05 12.04
N LEU A 81 -5.03 -0.20 13.03
CA LEU A 81 -3.94 0.46 13.74
C LEU A 81 -3.17 -0.54 14.61
N PRO A 82 -1.84 -0.46 14.62
CA PRO A 82 -0.98 -1.23 15.51
C PRO A 82 -1.40 -1.11 16.98
N LYS A 83 -1.55 -2.24 17.66
CA LYS A 83 -1.77 -2.32 19.12
C LYS A 83 -0.62 -3.08 19.79
N PRO A 84 0.58 -2.47 19.90
CA PRO A 84 1.70 -3.12 20.58
C PRO A 84 1.42 -3.26 22.08
N ARG A 85 2.09 -4.22 22.74
CA ARG A 85 1.95 -4.44 24.19
C ARG A 85 2.33 -3.20 25.01
N ASN A 86 3.34 -2.46 24.56
CA ASN A 86 3.82 -1.21 25.13
C ASN A 86 3.90 -0.15 24.03
N GLY A 87 3.59 1.11 24.34
CA GLY A 87 3.67 2.23 23.39
C GLY A 87 2.37 2.99 23.26
N LYS A 88 2.06 3.43 22.04
CA LYS A 88 0.86 4.23 21.78
C LYS A 88 -0.39 3.37 21.83
N ASN A 89 -1.35 3.77 22.67
CA ASN A 89 -2.67 3.15 22.68
C ASN A 89 -3.47 3.63 21.46
N PRO A 90 -3.91 2.74 20.54
CA PRO A 90 -4.68 3.15 19.38
C PRO A 90 -6.03 3.76 19.73
N GLU A 91 -6.59 3.57 20.94
CA GLU A 91 -7.81 4.29 21.35
C GLU A 91 -7.59 5.81 21.50
N VAL A 92 -6.33 6.23 21.71
CA VAL A 92 -5.94 7.64 21.81
C VAL A 92 -5.28 8.10 20.52
N TYR A 93 -4.27 7.36 20.05
CA TYR A 93 -3.44 7.70 18.89
C TYR A 93 -4.00 7.08 17.60
N ASN A 94 -5.12 7.62 17.11
CA ASN A 94 -5.87 7.11 15.96
C ASN A 94 -6.02 8.07 14.80
N TYR A 95 -5.21 9.12 14.75
CA TYR A 95 -5.22 10.06 13.65
C TYR A 95 -3.90 10.04 12.88
N ILE A 96 -3.98 10.04 11.55
CA ILE A 96 -2.84 10.20 10.65
C ILE A 96 -3.06 11.50 9.86
N GLY A 97 -2.16 12.47 10.08
CA GLY A 97 -2.21 13.73 9.35
C GLY A 97 -1.75 13.60 7.90
N ASN A 98 -2.02 14.61 7.08
CA ASN A 98 -1.70 14.59 5.64
C ASN A 98 -0.20 14.34 5.37
N ASP A 99 0.71 15.01 6.07
CA ASP A 99 2.16 14.80 5.88
C ASP A 99 2.57 13.37 6.27
N SER A 100 1.95 12.81 7.30
CA SER A 100 2.17 11.43 7.71
C SER A 100 1.63 10.44 6.68
N ALA A 101 0.47 10.72 6.08
CA ALA A 101 -0.07 9.92 4.98
C ALA A 101 0.86 9.93 3.75
N LEU A 102 1.50 11.06 3.43
CA LEU A 102 2.50 11.13 2.34
C LEU A 102 3.75 10.29 2.62
N ILE A 103 4.21 10.22 3.87
CA ILE A 103 5.32 9.36 4.27
C ILE A 103 4.93 7.89 4.11
N ILE A 104 3.74 7.51 4.58
CA ILE A 104 3.19 6.15 4.43
C ILE A 104 3.01 5.79 2.95
N GLU A 105 2.48 6.69 2.14
CA GLU A 105 2.35 6.51 0.69
C GLU A 105 3.71 6.19 0.05
N LYS A 106 4.74 6.96 0.41
CA LYS A 106 6.10 6.76 -0.12
C LYS A 106 6.70 5.41 0.29
N GLU A 107 6.40 4.95 1.50
CA GLU A 107 6.84 3.63 1.95
C GLU A 107 6.15 2.51 1.15
N ILE A 108 4.83 2.61 0.95
CA ILE A 108 4.07 1.68 0.10
C ILE A 108 4.61 1.67 -1.33
N GLU A 109 4.93 2.85 -1.87
CA GLU A 109 5.55 2.97 -3.20
C GLU A 109 6.92 2.29 -3.27
N THR A 110 7.70 2.34 -2.19
CA THR A 110 9.01 1.68 -2.07
C THR A 110 8.87 0.17 -2.03
N GLU A 111 7.95 -0.35 -1.21
CA GLU A 111 7.60 -1.79 -1.14
C GLU A 111 7.18 -2.32 -2.52
N MET A 112 6.22 -1.66 -3.17
CA MET A 112 5.72 -2.05 -4.49
C MET A 112 6.82 -2.03 -5.56
N LYS A 113 7.67 -1.00 -5.58
CA LYS A 113 8.79 -0.90 -6.53
C LYS A 113 9.82 -2.00 -6.32
N ALA A 114 10.16 -2.31 -5.08
CA ALA A 114 11.10 -3.40 -4.78
C ALA A 114 10.58 -4.74 -5.32
N GLU A 115 9.29 -5.01 -5.11
CA GLU A 115 8.63 -6.20 -5.65
C GLU A 115 8.59 -6.21 -7.18
N LEU A 116 8.15 -5.12 -7.80
CA LEU A 116 8.13 -4.96 -9.25
C LEU A 116 9.52 -5.22 -9.84
N TYR A 117 10.57 -4.60 -9.32
CA TYR A 117 11.91 -4.72 -9.90
C TYR A 117 12.45 -6.15 -9.78
N SER A 118 12.21 -6.81 -8.65
CA SER A 118 12.53 -8.23 -8.48
C SER A 118 11.80 -9.10 -9.52
N PHE A 119 10.49 -8.89 -9.68
CA PHE A 119 9.65 -9.59 -10.65
C PHE A 119 10.13 -9.39 -12.10
N LEU A 120 10.46 -8.15 -12.49
CA LEU A 120 10.95 -7.83 -13.83
C LEU A 120 12.28 -8.53 -14.14
N LEU A 121 13.21 -8.53 -13.18
CA LEU A 121 14.51 -9.17 -13.36
C LEU A 121 14.40 -10.69 -13.44
N ASP A 122 13.63 -11.30 -12.55
CA ASP A 122 13.37 -12.75 -12.57
C ASP A 122 12.73 -13.18 -13.89
N ASN A 123 11.68 -12.47 -14.33
CA ASN A 123 11.04 -12.75 -15.60
C ASN A 123 12.00 -12.61 -16.79
N LYS A 124 12.86 -11.59 -16.80
CA LYS A 124 13.80 -11.36 -17.89
C LYS A 124 14.89 -12.41 -17.96
N PHE A 125 15.52 -12.73 -16.83
CA PHE A 125 16.75 -13.53 -16.80
C PHE A 125 16.51 -15.01 -16.54
N ASN A 126 15.45 -15.36 -15.81
CA ASN A 126 15.16 -16.76 -15.48
C ASN A 126 14.04 -17.35 -16.35
N LYS A 127 13.10 -16.52 -16.84
CA LYS A 127 11.93 -17.00 -17.62
C LYS A 127 11.90 -16.52 -19.08
N GLY A 128 12.86 -15.70 -19.50
CA GLY A 128 12.95 -15.19 -20.88
C GLY A 128 11.84 -14.22 -21.30
N VAL A 129 11.05 -13.70 -20.36
CA VAL A 129 9.93 -12.79 -20.65
C VAL A 129 10.43 -11.34 -20.76
N MET A 130 9.92 -10.59 -21.73
CA MET A 130 10.31 -9.19 -21.92
C MET A 130 9.77 -8.28 -20.81
N PHE A 131 10.50 -7.22 -20.47
CA PHE A 131 10.10 -6.27 -19.43
C PHE A 131 8.73 -5.65 -19.69
N LYS A 132 8.43 -5.27 -20.95
CA LYS A 132 7.13 -4.69 -21.31
C LYS A 132 5.96 -5.62 -20.91
N LYS A 133 6.01 -6.88 -21.36
CA LYS A 133 5.02 -7.91 -21.02
C LYS A 133 4.95 -8.18 -19.52
N SER A 134 6.08 -8.13 -18.82
CA SER A 134 6.11 -8.31 -17.37
C SER A 134 5.45 -7.14 -16.64
N ILE A 135 5.64 -5.89 -17.06
CA ILE A 135 4.94 -4.75 -16.45
C ILE A 135 3.43 -4.87 -16.67
N GLU A 136 2.99 -5.21 -17.88
CA GLU A 136 1.56 -5.44 -18.19
C GLU A 136 0.97 -6.50 -17.24
N GLN A 137 1.65 -7.64 -17.06
CA GLN A 137 1.24 -8.70 -16.14
C GLN A 137 1.20 -8.24 -14.67
N PHE A 138 2.17 -7.43 -14.24
CA PHE A 138 2.20 -6.91 -12.86
C PHE A 138 1.04 -5.95 -12.59
N VAL A 139 0.76 -5.04 -13.54
CA VAL A 139 -0.35 -4.08 -13.46
C VAL A 139 -1.70 -4.81 -13.45
N GLU A 140 -1.85 -5.84 -14.28
CA GLU A 140 -3.05 -6.68 -14.30
C GLU A 140 -3.23 -7.45 -12.99
N HIS A 141 -2.18 -8.11 -12.50
CA HIS A 141 -2.22 -8.91 -11.27
C HIS A 141 -2.65 -8.09 -10.06
N TYR A 142 -2.13 -6.87 -9.94
CA TYR A 142 -2.41 -5.95 -8.83
C TYR A 142 -3.63 -5.05 -9.06
N GLU A 143 -4.44 -5.34 -10.09
CA GLU A 143 -5.67 -4.59 -10.40
C GLU A 143 -5.41 -3.07 -10.59
N MET A 144 -4.23 -2.71 -11.11
CA MET A 144 -3.78 -1.32 -11.30
C MET A 144 -4.04 -0.77 -12.71
N VAL A 145 -4.71 -1.54 -13.57
CA VAL A 145 -5.02 -1.17 -14.96
C VAL A 145 -5.80 0.14 -14.98
N GLY A 146 -5.31 1.13 -15.74
CA GLY A 146 -5.91 2.46 -15.83
C GLY A 146 -5.65 3.37 -14.61
N LEU A 147 -5.04 2.86 -13.54
CA LEU A 147 -4.65 3.65 -12.35
C LEU A 147 -3.20 4.16 -12.43
N VAL A 148 -2.35 3.48 -13.21
CA VAL A 148 -0.97 3.86 -13.47
C VAL A 148 -0.61 3.50 -14.92
N GLN A 149 0.19 4.35 -15.57
CA GLN A 149 0.72 4.04 -16.90
C GLN A 149 1.94 3.12 -16.78
N GLU A 150 2.00 2.03 -17.57
CA GLU A 150 3.12 1.09 -17.58
C GLU A 150 4.45 1.79 -17.89
N GLU A 151 4.42 2.81 -18.75
CA GLU A 151 5.58 3.63 -19.10
C GLU A 151 6.18 4.36 -17.89
N THR A 152 5.36 4.78 -16.93
CA THR A 152 5.83 5.40 -15.69
C THR A 152 6.63 4.40 -14.85
N LEU A 153 6.12 3.16 -14.74
CA LEU A 153 6.81 2.07 -14.05
C LEU A 153 8.11 1.68 -14.77
N MET A 154 8.08 1.62 -16.10
CA MET A 154 9.25 1.31 -16.93
C MET A 154 10.36 2.36 -16.73
N ARG A 155 10.02 3.65 -16.76
CA ARG A 155 10.99 4.74 -16.53
C ARG A 155 11.58 4.69 -15.14
N ALA A 156 10.76 4.41 -14.11
CA ALA A 156 11.25 4.25 -12.75
C ALA A 156 12.25 3.09 -12.65
N PHE A 157 11.93 1.94 -13.25
CA PHE A 157 12.82 0.78 -13.31
C PHE A 157 14.14 1.08 -14.04
N GLN A 158 14.08 1.78 -15.18
CA GLN A 158 15.29 2.18 -15.93
C GLN A 158 16.19 3.11 -15.11
N ARG A 159 15.61 4.09 -14.40
CA ARG A 159 16.36 4.98 -13.50
C ARG A 159 17.02 4.19 -12.37
N TRP A 160 16.28 3.28 -11.73
CA TRP A 160 16.82 2.42 -10.68
C TRP A 160 18.00 1.57 -11.19
N ARG A 161 17.88 0.95 -12.38
CA ARG A 161 18.99 0.18 -12.98
C ARG A 161 20.24 1.01 -13.21
N LYS A 162 20.07 2.28 -13.63
CA LYS A 162 21.19 3.20 -13.83
C LYS A 162 21.91 3.48 -12.49
N LEU A 163 21.16 3.81 -11.45
CA LEU A 163 21.69 4.08 -10.11
C LEU A 163 22.44 2.87 -9.53
N VAL A 164 21.87 1.67 -9.62
CA VAL A 164 22.52 0.44 -9.13
C VAL A 164 23.82 0.15 -9.88
N LYS A 165 23.90 0.46 -11.17
CA LYS A 165 25.13 0.28 -11.95
C LYS A 165 26.20 1.30 -11.52
N GLU A 166 25.82 2.55 -11.29
CA GLU A 166 26.72 3.61 -10.83
C GLU A 166 27.24 3.33 -9.41
N GLU A 167 26.40 2.90 -8.48
CA GLU A 167 26.82 2.50 -7.12
C GLU A 167 27.82 1.35 -7.13
N LYS A 168 27.63 0.37 -8.01
CA LYS A 168 28.59 -0.74 -8.18
C LYS A 168 29.91 -0.27 -8.77
N ALA A 169 29.89 0.71 -9.66
CA ALA A 169 31.10 1.27 -10.27
C ALA A 169 31.93 2.12 -9.30
N ILE A 170 31.29 2.79 -8.33
CA ILE A 170 31.98 3.60 -7.31
C ILE A 170 32.64 2.72 -6.24
N LYS A 171 32.15 1.49 -6.04
CA LYS A 171 32.66 0.54 -5.05
C LYS A 171 33.81 -0.35 -5.56
N LEU A 172 34.25 -0.15 -6.80
CA LEU A 172 35.37 -0.85 -7.46
C LEU A 172 36.52 0.13 -7.69
#